data_AF-R7QZ57-F1
#
_entry.id   AF-R7QZ57-F1
#
_cell.length_a   1.000
_cell.length_b   1.000
_cell.length_c   1.000
_cell.angle_alpha   90.00
_cell.angle_beta   90.00
_cell.angle_gamma   90.00
#
_symmetry.space_group_name_H-M   'P 1'
#
loop_
_entity.id
_entity.type
_entity.pdbx_description
1 polymer ?
#
loop_
_entity_poly.entity_id
_entity_poly.type
_entity_poly.pdbx_seq_one_letter_code
_entity_poly.pdbx_strand_id
1 'polypeptide(L)'
;MIEENKDNPEPLTLSKTEVKKLLENSGVPEKNMETFEQVFAEKAGDKTELLATNITNTKRFDIETPDIVIKVNPERTDLIETKLIDGRQCLVIAVDDHVEVNGISVRTVPKRTITDPNMDEEEELL
;
A
#
# COMPACT_ATOMS: atom_id res chain seq x y z
N MET A 1 8.70 23.01 7.23
CA MET A 1 9.51 22.35 6.19
C MET A 1 8.67 21.70 5.10
N ILE A 2 7.74 20.79 5.40
CA ILE A 2 6.94 20.10 4.36
C ILE A 2 5.64 20.85 4.04
N GLU A 3 5.02 21.48 5.04
CA GLU A 3 3.83 22.32 4.81
C GLU A 3 4.13 23.60 4.00
N GLU A 4 5.37 24.06 4.03
CA GLU A 4 5.84 25.27 3.33
C GLU A 4 6.19 25.00 1.85
N ASN A 5 6.26 23.73 1.44
CA ASN A 5 6.62 23.32 0.07
C ASN A 5 5.41 22.81 -0.73
N LYS A 6 4.18 22.95 -0.20
CA LYS A 6 2.95 22.46 -0.87
C LYS A 6 2.62 23.20 -2.17
N ASP A 7 3.08 24.43 -2.33
CA ASP A 7 2.83 25.28 -3.51
C ASP A 7 4.03 25.34 -4.48
N ASN A 8 5.12 24.60 -4.20
CA ASN A 8 6.31 24.59 -5.04
C ASN A 8 6.15 23.56 -6.19
N PRO A 9 6.39 23.93 -7.46
CA PRO A 9 6.25 22.99 -8.58
C PRO A 9 7.24 21.81 -8.52
N GLU A 10 8.36 21.94 -7.81
CA GLU A 10 9.30 20.82 -7.60
C GLU A 10 9.02 20.12 -6.26
N PRO A 11 8.77 18.80 -6.28
CA PRO A 11 8.45 18.06 -5.06
C PRO A 11 9.69 17.96 -4.16
N LEU A 12 9.51 18.28 -2.87
CA LEU A 12 10.60 18.19 -1.89
C LEU A 12 11.11 16.74 -1.81
N THR A 13 12.40 16.55 -2.06
CA THR A 13 13.09 15.28 -1.87
C THR A 13 13.89 15.28 -0.57
N LEU A 14 14.08 14.10 0.02
CA LEU A 14 14.86 13.87 1.24
C LEU A 14 15.94 12.85 0.92
N SER A 15 17.18 13.25 1.13
CA SER A 15 18.34 12.36 1.10
C SER A 15 18.31 11.39 2.29
N LYS A 16 19.09 10.29 2.19
CA LYS A 16 19.33 9.33 3.28
C LYS A 16 19.61 10.02 4.62
N THR A 17 20.46 11.04 4.61
CA THR A 17 20.86 11.80 5.80
C THR A 17 19.69 12.60 6.39
N GLU A 18 18.84 13.18 5.55
CA GLU A 18 17.68 13.95 5.99
C GLU A 18 16.59 13.05 6.57
N VAL A 19 16.36 11.87 5.96
CA VAL A 19 15.45 10.85 6.50
C VAL A 19 15.94 10.35 7.87
N LYS A 20 17.25 10.08 8.00
CA LYS A 20 17.87 9.68 9.27
C LYS A 20 17.59 10.70 10.37
N LYS A 21 17.89 11.98 10.11
CA LYS A 21 17.64 13.09 11.03
C LYS A 21 16.16 13.25 11.38
N LEU A 22 15.27 13.04 10.41
CA LEU A 22 13.83 13.15 10.61
C LEU A 22 13.32 12.06 11.57
N LEU A 23 13.80 10.83 11.44
CA LEU A 23 13.46 9.73 12.34
C LEU A 23 14.03 9.95 13.76
N GLU A 24 15.28 10.40 13.87
CA GLU A 24 15.91 10.76 15.15
C GLU A 24 15.11 11.87 15.87
N ASN A 25 14.75 12.93 15.15
CA ASN A 25 13.95 14.03 15.67
C ASN A 25 12.50 13.64 16.01
N SER A 26 11.98 12.56 15.41
CA SER A 26 10.65 12.02 15.68
C SER A 26 10.60 11.13 16.94
N GLY A 27 11.74 10.92 17.61
CA GLY A 27 11.83 10.13 18.84
C GLY A 27 11.95 8.62 18.61
N VAL A 28 12.40 8.20 17.42
CA VAL A 28 12.73 6.79 17.18
C VAL A 28 13.89 6.39 18.10
N PRO A 29 13.75 5.32 18.91
CA PRO A 29 14.82 4.87 19.80
C PRO A 29 16.11 4.53 19.04
N GLU A 30 17.27 4.85 19.62
CA GLU A 30 18.59 4.65 18.99
C GLU A 30 18.82 3.20 18.54
N LYS A 31 18.35 2.21 19.31
CA LYS A 31 18.38 0.78 18.94
C LYS A 31 17.73 0.47 17.59
N ASN A 32 16.73 1.26 17.17
CA ASN A 32 16.06 1.08 15.88
C ASN A 32 16.80 1.83 14.76
N MET A 33 17.69 2.77 15.10
CA MET A 33 18.54 3.49 14.13
C MET A 33 19.83 2.74 13.79
N GLU A 34 20.26 1.77 14.60
CA GLU A 34 21.48 0.96 14.35
C GLU A 34 21.46 0.29 12.97
N THR A 35 20.29 -0.18 12.52
CA THR A 35 20.12 -0.88 11.24
C THR A 35 19.67 0.02 10.10
N PHE A 36 19.43 1.31 10.37
CA PHE A 36 18.86 2.24 9.38
C PHE A 36 19.69 2.31 8.10
N GLU A 37 21.01 2.46 8.22
CA GLU A 37 21.93 2.59 7.09
C GLU A 37 21.82 1.41 6.12
N GLN A 38 21.77 0.19 6.69
CA GLN A 38 21.70 -1.06 5.96
C GLN A 38 20.32 -1.23 5.31
N VAL A 39 19.24 -1.03 6.07
CA VAL A 39 17.86 -1.16 5.58
C VAL A 39 17.57 -0.15 4.48
N PHE A 40 18.04 1.10 4.63
CA PHE A 40 17.88 2.13 3.60
C PHE A 40 18.61 1.74 2.32
N ALA A 41 19.86 1.28 2.42
CA ALA A 41 20.64 0.84 1.27
C ALA A 41 19.98 -0.35 0.55
N GLU A 42 19.47 -1.32 1.31
CA GLU A 42 18.85 -2.53 0.78
C GLU A 42 17.48 -2.26 0.12
N LYS A 43 16.66 -1.40 0.72
CA LYS A 43 15.26 -1.20 0.29
C LYS A 43 15.07 0.00 -0.65
N ALA A 44 15.78 1.11 -0.40
CA ALA A 44 15.66 2.32 -1.19
C ALA A 44 16.82 2.49 -2.18
N GLY A 45 18.02 2.03 -1.83
CA GLY A 45 19.25 2.27 -2.57
C GLY A 45 20.06 3.42 -1.98
N ASP A 46 21.39 3.26 -1.90
CA ASP A 46 22.28 4.14 -1.12
C ASP A 46 22.29 5.61 -1.55
N LYS A 47 21.94 5.90 -2.81
CA LYS A 47 21.91 7.25 -3.39
C LYS A 47 20.50 7.72 -3.77
N THR A 48 19.49 7.00 -3.31
CA THR A 48 18.10 7.31 -3.65
C THR A 48 17.61 8.47 -2.79
N GLU A 49 17.02 9.46 -3.45
CA GLU A 49 16.26 10.51 -2.79
C GLU A 49 14.80 10.08 -2.68
N LEU A 50 14.22 10.25 -1.49
CA LEU A 50 12.82 9.90 -1.23
C LEU A 50 11.95 11.14 -1.27
N LEU A 51 10.78 11.05 -1.91
CA LEU A 51 9.82 12.14 -1.91
C LEU A 51 9.28 12.38 -0.49
N ALA A 52 9.43 13.61 0.02
CA ALA A 52 9.04 13.99 1.38
C ALA A 52 7.53 13.82 1.63
N THR A 53 6.73 14.00 0.58
CA THR A 53 5.27 13.80 0.57
C THR A 53 4.88 12.36 0.92
N ASN A 54 5.69 11.38 0.52
CA ASN A 54 5.44 9.95 0.76
C ASN A 54 5.85 9.52 2.19
N ILE A 55 6.76 10.26 2.83
CA ILE A 55 7.29 9.92 4.17
C ILE A 55 6.42 10.49 5.29
N THR A 56 5.73 11.60 5.05
CA THR A 56 5.05 12.36 6.12
C THR A 56 3.53 12.22 6.16
N ASN A 57 2.93 11.49 5.22
CA ASN A 57 1.51 11.23 5.27
C ASN A 57 1.18 10.06 6.21
N THR A 58 1.21 10.32 7.52
CA THR A 58 0.82 9.34 8.55
C THR A 58 -0.69 9.02 8.54
N LYS A 59 -1.48 9.71 7.71
CA LYS A 59 -2.94 9.54 7.64
C LYS A 59 -3.40 8.66 6.49
N ARG A 60 -2.55 8.44 5.47
CA ARG A 60 -2.95 7.75 4.24
C ARG A 60 -1.76 7.04 3.60
N PHE A 61 -1.95 5.77 3.28
CA PHE A 61 -1.02 4.98 2.48
C PHE A 61 -1.49 5.02 1.03
N ASP A 62 -0.64 5.51 0.14
CA ASP A 62 -0.96 5.71 -1.28
C ASP A 62 -0.13 4.79 -2.16
N ILE A 63 -0.79 4.16 -3.13
CA ILE A 63 -0.15 3.35 -4.17
C ILE A 63 -0.41 4.04 -5.50
N GLU A 64 0.66 4.44 -6.18
CA GLU A 64 0.59 5.18 -7.43
C GLU A 64 1.22 4.39 -8.57
N THR A 65 0.52 4.35 -9.69
CA THR A 65 1.02 3.94 -11.01
C THR A 65 0.66 5.05 -12.00
N PRO A 66 1.24 5.12 -13.21
CA PRO A 66 1.08 6.27 -14.11
C PRO A 66 -0.37 6.75 -14.33
N ASP A 67 -1.33 5.82 -14.35
CA ASP A 67 -2.74 6.11 -14.61
C ASP A 67 -3.68 5.88 -13.41
N ILE A 68 -3.17 5.39 -12.27
CA ILE A 68 -4.01 4.93 -11.14
C ILE A 68 -3.40 5.36 -9.80
N VAL A 69 -4.25 5.94 -8.95
CA VAL A 69 -3.94 6.23 -7.54
C VAL A 69 -4.90 5.46 -6.64
N ILE A 70 -4.36 4.62 -5.76
CA ILE A 70 -5.11 3.85 -4.77
C ILE A 70 -4.85 4.46 -3.39
N LYS A 71 -5.94 4.79 -2.69
CA LYS A 71 -5.93 5.47 -1.40
C LYS A 71 -6.31 4.48 -0.30
N VAL A 72 -5.44 4.27 0.67
CA VAL A 72 -5.60 3.22 1.67
C VAL A 72 -5.46 3.82 3.08
N ASN A 73 -6.26 3.31 4.01
CA ASN A 73 -6.04 3.56 5.43
C ASN A 73 -4.72 2.89 5.85
N PRO A 74 -3.73 3.62 6.42
CA PRO A 74 -2.43 3.05 6.78
C PRO A 74 -2.53 1.88 7.77
N GLU A 75 -3.55 1.86 8.63
CA GLU A 75 -3.81 0.79 9.59
C GLU A 75 -4.39 -0.48 8.93
N ARG A 76 -4.74 -0.42 7.63
CA ARG A 76 -5.35 -1.52 6.87
C ARG A 76 -4.53 -1.95 5.65
N THR A 77 -3.22 -1.74 5.72
CA THR A 77 -2.26 -2.21 4.71
C THR A 77 -2.23 -3.74 4.62
N ASP A 78 -2.69 -4.45 5.65
CA ASP A 78 -2.87 -5.90 5.69
C ASP A 78 -3.86 -6.43 4.64
N LEU A 79 -4.75 -5.58 4.10
CA LEU A 79 -5.70 -5.94 3.06
C LEU A 79 -5.10 -5.98 1.65
N ILE A 80 -3.83 -5.58 1.51
CA ILE A 80 -3.18 -5.40 0.22
C ILE A 80 -2.00 -6.35 0.10
N GLU A 81 -1.98 -7.10 -1.00
CA GLU A 81 -0.88 -7.99 -1.33
C GLU A 81 -0.53 -7.90 -2.81
N THR A 82 0.66 -8.37 -3.18
CA THR A 82 1.04 -8.53 -4.59
C THR A 82 1.01 -10.00 -4.96
N LYS A 83 0.26 -10.35 -6.01
CA LYS A 83 0.16 -11.71 -6.52
C LYS A 83 0.45 -11.78 -8.01
N LEU A 84 1.01 -12.90 -8.44
CA LEU A 84 1.12 -13.24 -9.85
C LEU A 84 -0.18 -13.90 -10.29
N ILE A 85 -0.94 -13.23 -11.15
CA ILE A 85 -2.20 -13.72 -11.73
C ILE A 85 -1.98 -13.80 -13.23
N ASP A 86 -2.10 -14.99 -13.81
CA ASP A 86 -1.92 -15.23 -15.25
C ASP A 86 -0.60 -14.68 -15.82
N GLY A 87 0.49 -14.81 -15.04
CA GLY A 87 1.82 -14.32 -15.42
C GLY A 87 2.01 -12.80 -15.29
N ARG A 88 1.01 -12.07 -14.79
CA ARG A 88 1.08 -10.63 -14.54
C ARG A 88 1.15 -10.36 -13.04
N GLN A 89 2.08 -9.49 -12.63
CA GLN A 89 2.15 -9.02 -11.26
C GLN A 89 1.00 -8.02 -11.03
N CYS A 90 0.14 -8.35 -10.08
CA CYS A 90 -1.08 -7.62 -9.78
C CYS A 90 -1.11 -7.22 -8.30
N LEU A 91 -1.63 -6.03 -8.03
CA LEU A 91 -2.04 -5.65 -6.69
C LEU A 91 -3.41 -6.28 -6.41
N VAL A 92 -3.51 -7.08 -5.35
CA VAL A 92 -4.76 -7.72 -4.91
C VAL A 92 -5.21 -7.04 -3.63
N ILE A 93 -6.47 -6.63 -3.62
CA ILE A 93 -7.12 -5.98 -2.48
C ILE A 93 -8.21 -6.94 -2.00
N ALA A 94 -8.08 -7.42 -0.76
CA ALA A 94 -9.13 -8.23 -0.14
C ALA A 94 -10.36 -7.36 0.12
N VAL A 95 -11.51 -7.82 -0.36
CA VAL A 95 -12.81 -7.13 -0.23
C VAL A 95 -13.84 -8.06 0.37
N ASP A 96 -14.77 -7.51 1.15
CA ASP A 96 -15.95 -8.22 1.67
C ASP A 96 -17.20 -7.89 0.82
N ASP A 97 -18.38 -8.16 1.35
CA ASP A 97 -19.65 -8.00 0.64
C ASP A 97 -20.04 -6.52 0.41
N HIS A 98 -19.29 -5.56 0.99
CA HIS A 98 -19.58 -4.13 0.92
C HIS A 98 -18.48 -3.37 0.18
N VAL A 99 -18.52 -3.41 -1.15
CA VAL A 99 -17.66 -2.59 -2.02
C VAL A 99 -18.47 -1.50 -2.68
N GLU A 100 -17.92 -0.28 -2.67
CA GLU A 100 -18.45 0.86 -3.41
C GLU A 100 -17.43 1.36 -4.44
N VAL A 101 -17.89 1.56 -5.67
CA VAL A 101 -17.10 2.15 -6.76
C VAL A 101 -17.73 3.49 -7.09
N ASN A 102 -17.02 4.58 -6.79
CA ASN A 102 -17.53 5.95 -6.96
C ASN A 102 -18.89 6.19 -6.27
N GLY A 103 -19.08 5.60 -5.09
CA GLY A 103 -20.33 5.69 -4.32
C GLY A 103 -21.45 4.78 -4.82
N ILE A 104 -21.19 3.92 -5.80
CA ILE A 104 -22.13 2.90 -6.27
C ILE A 104 -21.75 1.57 -5.63
N SER A 105 -22.66 1.00 -4.84
CA SER A 105 -22.46 -0.34 -4.28
C SER A 105 -22.41 -1.38 -5.40
N VAL A 106 -21.36 -2.19 -5.41
CA VAL A 106 -21.15 -3.28 -6.35
C VAL A 106 -21.13 -4.61 -5.61
N ARG A 107 -21.66 -5.65 -6.24
CA ARG A 107 -21.59 -7.01 -5.70
C ARG A 107 -20.21 -7.60 -5.99
N THR A 108 -19.51 -7.99 -4.94
CA THR A 108 -18.33 -8.85 -5.04
C THR A 108 -18.76 -10.29 -5.25
N VAL A 109 -17.87 -11.12 -5.80
CA VAL A 109 -18.18 -12.54 -6.02
C VAL A 109 -18.42 -13.18 -4.64
N PRO A 110 -19.58 -13.79 -4.39
CA PRO A 110 -19.85 -14.40 -3.10
C PRO A 110 -18.79 -15.44 -2.80
N LYS A 111 -18.23 -15.37 -1.58
CA LYS A 111 -17.31 -16.39 -1.09
C LYS A 111 -18.02 -17.73 -1.21
N ARG A 112 -17.50 -18.64 -2.05
CA ARG A 112 -17.95 -20.04 -2.06
C ARG A 112 -17.72 -20.58 -0.65
N THR A 113 -18.75 -20.59 0.17
CA THR A 113 -18.73 -21.25 1.47
C THR A 113 -18.76 -22.75 1.17
N ILE A 114 -17.95 -23.53 1.87
CA ILE A 114 -17.87 -25.01 1.75
C ILE A 114 -19.18 -25.67 2.25
N THR A 115 -20.27 -24.91 2.40
CA THR A 115 -21.53 -25.33 3.00
C THR A 115 -22.72 -25.08 2.07
N ASP A 116 -22.57 -25.34 0.78
CA ASP A 116 -23.73 -25.55 -0.11
C ASP A 116 -24.00 -27.06 -0.19
N PRO A 117 -24.97 -27.60 0.58
CA PRO A 117 -25.33 -29.03 0.56
C PRO A 117 -26.24 -29.41 -0.63
N ASN A 118 -26.46 -28.52 -1.60
CA ASN A 118 -27.39 -28.73 -2.71
C ASN A 118 -26.67 -28.80 -4.07
N MET A 119 -25.65 -29.67 -4.18
CA MET A 119 -25.13 -30.14 -5.47
C MET A 119 -25.01 -31.67 -5.46
N ASP A 120 -26.08 -32.33 -5.07
CA ASP A 120 -26.38 -33.69 -5.53
C ASP A 120 -27.70 -33.59 -6.30
N GLU A 121 -27.77 -34.26 -7.45
CA GLU A 121 -28.93 -34.38 -8.36
C GLU A 121 -29.09 -33.27 -9.43
N GLU A 122 -28.21 -33.26 -10.44
CA GLU A 122 -28.61 -33.24 -11.87
C GLU A 122 -27.35 -33.31 -12.77
N GLU A 123 -26.64 -34.44 -12.72
CA GLU A 123 -25.80 -34.88 -13.84
C GLU A 123 -26.05 -36.37 -14.10
N GLU A 124 -27.32 -36.72 -14.25
CA GLU A 124 -27.72 -37.94 -14.96
C GLU A 124 -28.71 -37.54 -16.06
N LEU A 125 -28.35 -37.87 -17.32
CA LEU A 125 -29.15 -37.85 -18.56
C LEU A 125 -29.11 -36.57 -19.43
N LEU A 126 -28.06 -36.43 -20.25
CA LEU A 126 -28.02 -36.83 -21.69
C LEU A 126 -26.76 -36.32 -22.40
#